data_AF-A0A966D7X4-F1
#
_entry.id   AF-A0A966D7X4-F1
#
_cell.length_a   1.000
_cell.length_b   1.000
_cell.length_c   1.000
_cell.angle_alpha   90.00
_cell.angle_beta   90.00
_cell.angle_gamma   90.00
#
_symmetry.space_group_name_H-M   'P 1'
#
loop_
_entity.id
_entity.type
_entity.pdbx_description
1 polymer ?
#
loop_
_entity_poly.entity_id
_entity_poly.type
_entity_poly.pdbx_seq_one_letter_code
_entity_poly.pdbx_strand_id
1 'polypeptide(L)'
;MEDFKESVKRSFLACKTDIESLKEENLELKNKSKELKEENLKLKELIFKLDNEKNEFKKKINEHDNLLLELKNELKATTVLINYMNDFNENKTKTNNIQNSINTEKIISEKTISKKEKNLHNDDPYEALLAFKAKTNKREMLKKKLISLISENGINLSELKYMFVDHFRYCSKATFYNYLKELELEKYIRYERENTKNFVYLSHIKKEI
;
A
#
# COMPACT_ATOMS: atom_id res chain seq x y z
N MET A 1 -37.80 11.19 70.73
CA MET A 1 -37.88 9.71 70.57
C MET A 1 -38.51 9.36 69.22
N GLU A 2 -39.61 10.01 68.81
CA GLU A 2 -40.20 9.91 67.46
C GLU A 2 -39.20 10.22 66.34
N ASP A 3 -38.51 11.37 66.41
CA ASP A 3 -37.59 11.82 65.35
C ASP A 3 -36.44 10.85 65.07
N PHE A 4 -35.91 10.22 66.13
CA PHE A 4 -34.87 9.21 65.99
C PHE A 4 -35.39 7.96 65.27
N LYS A 5 -36.60 7.48 65.62
CA LYS A 5 -37.22 6.35 64.94
C LYS A 5 -37.47 6.66 63.47
N GLU A 6 -37.90 7.89 63.15
CA GLU A 6 -38.15 8.30 61.78
C GLU A 6 -36.86 8.43 60.96
N SER A 7 -35.81 9.01 61.55
CA SER A 7 -34.47 9.07 60.95
C SER A 7 -33.94 7.68 60.62
N VAL A 8 -34.01 6.74 61.58
CA VAL A 8 -33.58 5.36 61.38
C VAL A 8 -34.37 4.67 60.27
N LYS A 9 -35.70 4.85 60.23
CA LYS A 9 -36.54 4.31 59.15
C LYS A 9 -36.12 4.84 57.77
N ARG A 10 -35.83 6.15 57.66
CA ARG A 10 -35.37 6.76 56.40
C ARG A 10 -34.02 6.18 55.96
N SER A 11 -33.07 6.01 56.88
CA SER A 11 -31.77 5.40 56.58
C SER A 11 -31.90 3.95 56.11
N PHE A 12 -32.76 3.15 56.74
CA PHE A 12 -33.04 1.78 56.28
C PHE A 12 -33.71 1.76 54.90
N LEU A 13 -34.63 2.69 54.64
CA LEU A 13 -35.28 2.78 53.34
C LEU A 13 -34.26 3.14 52.24
N ALA A 14 -33.39 4.10 52.49
CA ALA A 14 -32.31 4.49 51.57
C ALA A 14 -31.34 3.32 51.30
N CYS A 15 -30.93 2.62 52.35
CA CYS A 15 -30.08 1.43 52.20
C CYS A 15 -30.77 0.33 51.38
N LYS A 16 -32.08 0.14 51.58
CA LYS A 16 -32.87 -0.82 50.79
C LYS A 16 -32.91 -0.43 49.31
N THR A 17 -33.15 0.84 48.99
CA THR A 17 -33.16 1.32 47.61
C THR A 17 -31.79 1.20 46.94
N ASP A 18 -30.71 1.48 47.68
CA ASP A 18 -29.35 1.33 47.16
C ASP A 18 -29.04 -0.15 46.86
N ILE A 19 -29.46 -1.08 47.73
CA ILE A 19 -29.30 -2.51 47.51
C ILE A 19 -30.09 -2.98 46.28
N GLU A 20 -31.30 -2.47 46.08
CA GLU A 20 -32.12 -2.80 44.90
C GLU A 20 -31.48 -2.27 43.61
N SER A 21 -31.01 -1.02 43.61
CA SER A 21 -30.29 -0.42 42.48
C SER A 21 -29.01 -1.18 42.13
N LEU A 22 -28.20 -1.55 43.13
CA LEU A 22 -26.98 -2.34 42.92
C LEU A 22 -27.27 -3.74 42.37
N LYS A 23 -28.42 -4.34 42.70
CA LYS A 23 -28.82 -5.64 42.14
C LYS A 23 -29.20 -5.53 40.67
N GLU A 24 -29.91 -4.46 40.30
CA GLU A 24 -30.26 -4.17 38.91
C GLU A 24 -28.99 -3.93 38.08
N GLU A 25 -28.08 -3.08 38.54
CA GLU A 25 -26.80 -2.83 37.87
C GLU A 25 -25.98 -4.11 37.69
N ASN A 26 -25.89 -4.95 38.73
CA ASN A 26 -25.20 -6.24 38.63
C ASN A 26 -25.84 -7.19 37.61
N LEU A 27 -27.18 -7.16 37.47
CA LEU A 27 -27.88 -7.96 36.48
C LEU A 27 -27.57 -7.46 35.06
N GLU A 28 -27.58 -6.15 34.84
CA GLU A 28 -27.21 -5.53 33.57
C GLU A 28 -25.75 -5.85 33.18
N LEU A 29 -24.82 -5.68 34.11
CA LEU A 29 -23.41 -6.01 33.91
C LEU A 29 -23.21 -7.49 33.57
N LYS A 30 -23.97 -8.39 34.21
CA LYS A 30 -23.93 -9.82 33.92
C LYS A 30 -24.43 -10.13 32.51
N ASN A 31 -25.50 -9.47 32.07
CA ASN A 31 -26.03 -9.62 30.70
C ASN A 31 -25.03 -9.10 29.67
N LYS A 32 -24.48 -7.90 29.88
CA LYS A 32 -23.46 -7.31 29.01
C LYS A 32 -22.19 -8.17 28.93
N SER A 33 -21.77 -8.76 30.05
CA SER A 33 -20.65 -9.70 30.09
C SER A 33 -20.93 -10.97 29.26
N LYS A 34 -22.18 -11.44 29.24
CA LYS A 34 -22.58 -12.59 28.41
C LYS A 34 -22.58 -12.22 26.92
N GLU A 35 -23.14 -11.08 26.55
CA GLU A 35 -23.13 -10.58 25.16
C GLU A 35 -21.71 -10.43 24.63
N LEU A 36 -20.82 -9.79 25.40
CA LEU A 36 -19.41 -9.63 25.02
C LEU A 36 -18.68 -10.98 24.86
N LYS A 37 -19.05 -12.00 25.64
CA LYS A 37 -18.49 -13.36 25.47
C LYS A 37 -18.96 -14.00 24.16
N GLU A 38 -20.22 -13.83 23.81
CA GLU A 38 -20.79 -14.34 22.55
C GLU A 38 -20.19 -13.63 21.33
N GLU A 39 -20.01 -12.31 21.39
CA GLU A 39 -19.31 -11.55 20.34
C GLU A 39 -17.86 -11.98 20.18
N ASN A 40 -17.13 -12.17 21.29
CA ASN A 40 -15.76 -12.67 21.25
C ASN A 40 -15.67 -14.06 20.61
N LEU A 41 -16.65 -14.93 20.83
CA LEU A 41 -16.70 -16.24 20.19
C LEU A 41 -16.85 -16.09 18.68
N LYS A 42 -17.80 -15.25 18.22
CA LYS A 42 -18.03 -14.98 16.80
C LYS A 42 -16.79 -14.38 16.12
N LEU A 43 -16.12 -13.46 16.79
CA LEU A 43 -14.87 -12.85 16.27
C LEU A 43 -13.76 -13.89 16.13
N LYS A 44 -13.61 -14.81 17.10
CA LYS A 44 -12.63 -15.90 17.00
C LYS A 44 -12.91 -16.82 15.81
N GLU A 45 -14.17 -17.15 15.56
CA GLU A 45 -14.56 -17.96 14.39
C GLU A 45 -14.25 -17.23 13.07
N LEU A 46 -14.48 -15.92 13.01
CA LEU A 46 -14.19 -15.11 11.84
C LEU A 46 -12.68 -15.00 11.57
N ILE A 47 -11.88 -14.81 12.62
CA ILE A 47 -10.41 -14.82 12.52
C ILE A 47 -9.93 -16.17 11.96
N PHE A 48 -10.46 -17.28 12.48
CA PHE A 48 -10.10 -18.62 12.00
C PHE A 48 -10.43 -18.82 10.51
N LYS A 49 -11.59 -18.33 10.04
CA LYS A 49 -11.95 -18.37 8.62
C LYS A 49 -10.98 -17.57 7.76
N LEU A 50 -10.67 -16.34 8.17
CA LEU A 50 -9.74 -15.47 7.45
C LEU A 50 -8.31 -16.04 7.40
N ASP A 51 -7.85 -16.69 8.46
CA ASP A 51 -6.55 -17.35 8.48
C ASP A 51 -6.50 -18.54 7.50
N ASN A 52 -7.59 -19.29 7.36
CA ASN A 52 -7.68 -20.35 6.36
C ASN A 52 -7.62 -19.79 4.94
N GLU A 53 -8.40 -18.75 4.63
CA GLU A 53 -8.37 -18.09 3.32
C GLU A 53 -6.98 -17.53 3.00
N LYS A 54 -6.33 -16.87 3.97
CA LYS A 54 -4.96 -16.38 3.84
C LYS A 54 -3.98 -17.49 3.50
N ASN A 55 -4.11 -18.66 4.15
CA ASN A 55 -3.26 -19.81 3.87
C ASN A 55 -3.52 -20.40 2.47
N GLU A 56 -4.77 -20.42 2.00
CA GLU A 56 -5.09 -20.81 0.63
C GLU A 56 -4.49 -19.85 -0.41
N PHE A 57 -4.61 -18.54 -0.19
CA PHE A 57 -3.98 -17.54 -1.07
C PHE A 57 -2.46 -17.69 -1.10
N LYS A 58 -1.84 -17.98 0.04
CA LYS A 58 -0.39 -18.23 0.11
C LYS A 58 0.01 -19.46 -0.72
N LYS A 59 -0.78 -20.54 -0.70
CA LYS A 59 -0.54 -21.72 -1.55
C LYS A 59 -0.63 -21.36 -3.03
N LYS A 60 -1.68 -20.65 -3.44
CA LYS A 60 -1.85 -20.21 -4.85
C LYS A 60 -0.71 -19.32 -5.33
N ILE A 61 -0.23 -18.40 -4.47
CA ILE A 61 0.94 -17.56 -4.80
C ILE A 61 2.19 -18.42 -5.05
N ASN A 62 2.46 -19.38 -4.17
CA ASN A 62 3.60 -20.28 -4.35
C ASN A 62 3.50 -21.12 -5.64
N GLU A 63 2.30 -21.60 -5.98
CA GLU A 63 2.04 -22.31 -7.24
C GLU A 63 2.32 -21.42 -8.46
N HIS A 64 1.85 -20.17 -8.42
CA HIS A 64 2.10 -19.19 -9.48
C HIS A 64 3.59 -18.84 -9.62
N ASP A 65 4.32 -18.72 -8.50
CA ASP A 65 5.76 -18.45 -8.52
C ASP A 65 6.54 -19.60 -9.16
N ASN A 66 6.14 -20.85 -8.89
CA ASN A 66 6.74 -22.03 -9.53
C ASN A 66 6.48 -22.05 -11.04
N LEU A 67 5.24 -21.82 -11.48
CA LEU A 67 4.89 -21.74 -12.90
C LEU A 67 5.68 -20.63 -13.62
N LEU A 68 5.87 -19.49 -12.97
CA LEU A 68 6.63 -18.36 -13.52
C LEU A 68 8.12 -18.70 -13.65
N LEU A 69 8.67 -19.51 -12.73
CA LEU A 69 10.03 -20.02 -12.82
C LEU A 69 10.20 -20.98 -14.00
N GLU A 70 9.26 -21.90 -14.21
CA GLU A 70 9.24 -22.83 -15.35
C GLU A 70 9.23 -22.08 -16.68
N LEU A 71 8.29 -21.13 -16.85
CA LEU A 71 8.19 -20.30 -18.05
C LEU A 71 9.46 -19.49 -18.33
N LYS A 72 10.12 -18.97 -17.28
CA LYS A 72 11.41 -18.26 -17.43
C LYS A 72 12.52 -19.18 -17.94
N ASN A 73 12.53 -20.44 -17.52
CA ASN A 73 13.53 -21.41 -17.96
C ASN A 73 13.29 -21.81 -19.43
N GLU A 74 12.03 -22.02 -19.82
CA GLU A 74 11.65 -22.27 -21.22
C GLU A 74 12.00 -21.08 -22.13
N LEU A 75 11.75 -19.85 -21.67
CA LEU A 75 12.10 -18.65 -22.42
C LEU A 75 13.62 -18.52 -22.64
N LYS A 76 14.42 -18.90 -21.64
CA LYS A 76 15.89 -18.92 -21.79
C LYS A 76 16.32 -19.96 -22.82
N ALA A 77 15.74 -21.17 -22.78
CA ALA A 77 16.06 -22.22 -23.74
C ALA A 77 15.71 -21.82 -25.19
N THR A 78 14.54 -21.23 -25.39
CA THR A 78 14.12 -20.72 -26.71
C THR A 78 15.00 -19.56 -27.19
N THR A 79 15.40 -18.65 -26.31
CA THR A 79 16.33 -17.56 -26.65
C THR A 79 17.70 -18.11 -27.12
N VAL A 80 18.22 -19.14 -26.46
CA VAL A 80 19.48 -19.79 -26.86
C VAL A 80 19.35 -20.42 -28.25
N LEU A 81 18.23 -21.10 -28.54
CA LEU A 81 17.94 -21.68 -29.85
C LEU A 81 17.86 -20.61 -30.96
N ILE A 82 17.18 -19.49 -30.69
CA ILE A 82 17.06 -18.37 -31.63
C ILE A 82 18.44 -17.80 -31.95
N ASN A 83 19.29 -17.57 -30.93
CA ASN A 83 20.65 -17.07 -31.14
C ASN A 83 21.47 -18.04 -32.00
N TYR A 84 21.39 -19.35 -31.72
CA TYR A 84 22.05 -20.37 -32.54
C TYR A 84 21.57 -20.37 -34.00
N MET A 85 20.27 -20.20 -34.24
CA MET A 85 19.73 -20.11 -35.61
C MET A 85 20.16 -18.83 -36.34
N ASN A 86 20.28 -17.72 -35.62
CA ASN A 86 20.77 -16.46 -36.18
C ASN A 86 22.24 -16.55 -36.59
N ASP A 87 23.10 -17.14 -35.74
CA ASP A 87 24.51 -17.37 -36.03
C ASP A 87 24.71 -18.33 -37.23
N PHE A 88 23.80 -19.30 -37.40
CA PHE A 88 23.83 -20.21 -38.54
C PHE A 88 23.45 -19.51 -39.86
N ASN A 89 22.52 -18.54 -39.81
CA ASN A 89 22.09 -17.77 -40.98
C ASN A 89 23.12 -16.72 -41.41
N GLU A 90 23.85 -16.08 -40.48
CA GLU A 90 24.93 -15.15 -40.83
C GLU A 90 26.12 -15.83 -41.53
N ASN A 91 26.34 -17.12 -41.29
CA ASN A 91 27.38 -17.89 -41.98
C ASN A 91 26.98 -18.33 -43.40
N LYS A 92 25.68 -18.43 -43.71
CA LYS A 92 25.18 -18.72 -45.06
C LYS A 92 25.21 -17.52 -46.00
N THR A 93 25.05 -16.29 -45.48
CA THR A 93 25.15 -15.06 -46.28
C THR A 93 26.59 -14.66 -46.61
N LYS A 94 27.58 -15.13 -45.84
CA LYS A 94 29.01 -14.91 -46.16
C LYS A 94 29.54 -15.86 -47.25
N THR A 95 28.94 -17.04 -47.44
CA THR A 95 29.37 -17.97 -48.50
C THR A 95 28.82 -17.65 -49.89
N ASN A 96 27.80 -16.80 -50.03
CA ASN A 96 27.26 -16.39 -51.33
C ASN A 96 27.79 -15.04 -51.85
N ASN A 97 28.66 -14.35 -51.10
CA ASN A 97 29.25 -13.07 -51.50
C ASN A 97 30.76 -13.11 -51.76
N ILE A 98 31.38 -14.30 -51.85
CA ILE A 98 32.81 -14.44 -52.20
C ILE A 98 33.08 -14.26 -53.71
N GLN A 99 32.08 -13.85 -54.50
CA GLN A 99 32.26 -13.63 -55.94
C GLN A 99 31.96 -12.23 -56.44
N ASN A 100 31.91 -11.22 -55.57
CA ASN A 100 31.95 -9.83 -56.03
C ASN A 100 32.75 -8.92 -55.06
N SER A 101 33.81 -8.31 -55.63
CA SER A 101 34.52 -7.09 -55.19
C SER A 101 35.15 -7.15 -53.79
N ILE A 102 36.46 -7.31 -53.58
CA ILE A 102 37.60 -6.46 -54.02
C ILE A 102 37.28 -4.96 -53.99
N ASN A 103 38.04 -4.25 -53.14
CA ASN A 103 38.16 -2.79 -52.97
C ASN A 103 37.12 -2.10 -52.10
N THR A 104 37.47 -1.86 -50.84
CA THR A 104 37.85 -0.50 -50.37
C THR A 104 38.32 -0.58 -48.92
N GLU A 105 39.64 -0.43 -48.75
CA GLU A 105 40.23 -0.05 -47.48
C GLU A 105 39.81 1.39 -47.11
N LYS A 106 40.00 1.69 -45.82
CA LYS A 106 40.32 3.00 -45.25
C LYS A 106 39.09 3.80 -44.77
N ILE A 107 38.98 3.97 -43.44
CA ILE A 107 39.29 5.23 -42.73
C ILE A 107 38.84 5.16 -41.25
N ILE A 108 39.86 5.16 -40.37
CA ILE A 108 40.07 6.03 -39.19
C ILE A 108 39.18 5.89 -37.92
N SER A 109 39.93 5.70 -36.84
CA SER A 109 39.69 5.92 -35.42
C SER A 109 39.12 7.29 -35.02
N GLU A 110 38.28 7.37 -34.00
CA GLU A 110 38.56 8.10 -32.73
C GLU A 110 37.33 8.30 -31.83
N LYS A 111 37.65 8.24 -30.53
CA LYS A 111 37.02 8.77 -29.32
C LYS A 111 35.90 9.84 -29.42
N THR A 112 35.09 9.79 -28.35
CA THR A 112 34.46 10.89 -27.56
C THR A 112 33.03 11.41 -27.89
N ILE A 113 32.14 11.14 -26.92
CA ILE A 113 31.15 12.04 -26.27
C ILE A 113 29.93 12.51 -27.09
N SER A 114 28.72 12.09 -26.67
CA SER A 114 27.59 12.96 -26.27
C SER A 114 26.37 12.08 -25.91
N LYS A 115 25.87 12.06 -24.66
CA LYS A 115 24.76 12.90 -24.16
C LYS A 115 23.81 13.42 -25.26
N LYS A 116 22.69 12.71 -25.45
CA LYS A 116 21.29 13.19 -25.55
C LYS A 116 20.51 12.36 -26.59
N GLU A 117 19.70 11.44 -26.11
CA GLU A 117 18.45 11.07 -26.81
C GLU A 117 17.29 11.28 -25.83
N LYS A 118 16.94 12.55 -25.67
CA LYS A 118 15.55 12.94 -25.47
C LYS A 118 15.03 13.29 -26.87
N ASN A 119 13.83 12.81 -27.17
CA ASN A 119 13.03 13.01 -28.38
C ASN A 119 13.20 11.92 -29.43
N LEU A 120 12.51 10.80 -29.24
CA LEU A 120 11.71 10.25 -30.32
C LEU A 120 10.25 10.33 -29.90
N HIS A 121 9.57 11.31 -30.48
CA HIS A 121 8.12 11.41 -30.53
C HIS A 121 7.66 10.22 -31.38
N ASN A 122 7.19 9.15 -30.75
CA ASN A 122 6.32 8.19 -31.43
C ASN A 122 4.92 8.49 -30.91
N ASP A 123 4.13 9.15 -31.76
CA ASP A 123 2.70 9.38 -31.61
C ASP A 123 1.93 8.07 -31.83
N ASP A 124 2.29 7.00 -31.11
CA ASP A 124 1.40 5.85 -30.99
C ASP A 124 0.37 6.18 -29.90
N PRO A 125 -0.90 6.44 -30.24
CA PRO A 125 -1.94 6.74 -29.26
C PRO A 125 -2.09 5.61 -28.23
N TYR A 126 -1.69 4.39 -28.58
CA TYR A 126 -1.69 3.25 -27.67
C TYR A 126 -0.54 3.29 -26.65
N GLU A 127 0.66 3.67 -27.07
CA GLU A 127 1.80 3.85 -26.17
C GLU A 127 1.59 5.03 -25.22
N ALA A 128 1.00 6.12 -25.71
CA ALA A 128 0.57 7.24 -24.87
C ALA A 128 -0.48 6.81 -23.84
N LEU A 129 -1.46 5.97 -24.22
CA LEU A 129 -2.45 5.42 -23.30
C LEU A 129 -1.82 4.49 -22.25
N LEU A 130 -0.90 3.62 -22.66
CA LEU A 130 -0.17 2.72 -21.76
C LEU A 130 0.70 3.50 -20.78
N ALA A 131 1.43 4.51 -21.25
CA ALA A 131 2.22 5.40 -20.42
C ALA A 131 1.33 6.22 -19.48
N PHE A 132 0.15 6.66 -19.93
CA PHE A 132 -0.82 7.35 -19.10
C PHE A 132 -1.38 6.42 -18.00
N LYS A 133 -1.78 5.19 -18.37
CA LYS A 133 -2.27 4.16 -17.44
C LYS A 133 -1.21 3.73 -16.44
N ALA A 134 0.05 3.63 -16.86
CA ALA A 134 1.18 3.34 -15.97
C ALA A 134 1.48 4.51 -15.02
N LYS A 135 1.38 5.76 -15.51
CA LYS A 135 1.58 6.98 -14.70
C LYS A 135 0.46 7.19 -13.68
N THR A 136 -0.80 6.96 -14.04
CA THR A 136 -1.94 7.07 -13.10
C THR A 136 -1.85 6.01 -12.01
N ASN A 137 -1.47 4.78 -12.37
CA ASN A 137 -1.25 3.70 -11.39
C ASN A 137 -0.12 4.04 -10.41
N LYS A 138 1.00 4.59 -10.91
CA LYS A 138 2.10 5.05 -10.03
C LYS A 138 1.64 6.15 -9.07
N ARG A 139 0.83 7.11 -9.53
CA ARG A 139 0.28 8.18 -8.68
C ARG A 139 -0.60 7.62 -7.56
N GLU A 140 -1.54 6.74 -7.88
CA GLU A 140 -2.43 6.12 -6.89
C GLU A 140 -1.65 5.24 -5.90
N MET A 141 -0.68 4.47 -6.40
CA MET A 141 0.18 3.66 -5.55
C MET A 141 0.95 4.53 -4.54
N LEU A 142 1.48 5.68 -4.97
CA LEU A 142 2.17 6.62 -4.09
C LEU A 142 1.22 7.25 -3.07
N LYS A 143 0.00 7.60 -3.45
CA LYS A 143 -1.04 8.08 -2.51
C LYS A 143 -1.35 7.02 -1.44
N LYS A 144 -1.56 5.76 -1.84
CA LYS A 144 -1.81 4.64 -0.92
C LYS A 144 -0.66 4.42 0.06
N LYS A 145 0.59 4.51 -0.41
CA LYS A 145 1.77 4.46 0.47
C LYS A 145 1.85 5.65 1.43
N LEU A 146 1.42 6.83 1.00
CA LEU A 146 1.39 8.01 1.85
C LEU A 146 0.35 7.86 2.97
N ILE A 147 -0.83 7.32 2.63
CA ILE A 147 -1.87 6.94 3.60
C ILE A 147 -1.33 5.89 4.58
N SER A 148 -0.63 4.85 4.11
CA SER A 148 -0.14 3.78 5.00
C SER A 148 0.92 4.24 6.01
N LEU A 149 1.65 5.32 5.71
CA LEU A 149 2.63 5.89 6.64
C LEU A 149 1.99 6.80 7.69
N ILE A 150 0.81 7.35 7.40
CA ILE A 150 0.05 8.14 8.37
C ILE A 150 -0.59 7.15 9.34
N SER A 151 0.04 6.99 10.51
CA SER A 151 -0.45 6.13 11.59
C SER A 151 -1.62 6.79 12.34
N GLU A 152 -2.30 6.03 13.20
CA GLU A 152 -3.48 6.49 13.96
C GLU A 152 -3.18 7.69 14.87
N ASN A 153 -1.96 7.79 15.39
CA ASN A 153 -1.52 8.89 16.25
C ASN A 153 -1.19 10.19 15.49
N GLY A 154 -1.38 10.18 14.16
CA GLY A 154 -0.95 11.26 13.29
C GLY A 154 0.57 11.33 13.14
N ILE A 155 1.02 12.00 12.07
CA ILE A 155 2.43 12.22 11.80
C ILE A 155 2.69 13.69 11.56
N ASN A 156 3.82 14.19 12.02
CA ASN A 156 4.24 15.56 11.75
C ASN A 156 4.51 15.71 10.24
N LEU A 157 3.96 16.75 9.62
CA LEU A 157 4.12 17.04 8.21
C LEU A 157 5.61 17.12 7.78
N SER A 158 6.46 17.66 8.66
CA SER A 158 7.90 17.79 8.37
C SER A 158 8.59 16.42 8.31
N GLU A 159 8.19 15.51 9.20
CA GLU A 159 8.71 14.14 9.27
C GLU A 159 8.19 13.30 8.11
N LEU A 160 6.90 13.42 7.79
CA LEU A 160 6.30 12.78 6.62
C LEU A 160 6.97 13.24 5.33
N LYS A 161 7.23 14.55 5.18
CA LYS A 161 7.98 15.09 4.03
C LYS A 161 9.38 14.49 3.96
N TYR A 162 10.11 14.44 5.07
CA TYR A 162 11.46 13.89 5.12
C TYR A 162 11.48 12.42 4.68
N MET A 163 10.56 11.60 5.20
CA MET A 163 10.48 10.19 4.79
C MET A 163 10.18 10.05 3.29
N PHE A 164 9.18 10.77 2.79
CA PHE A 164 8.69 10.56 1.42
C PHE A 164 9.59 11.16 0.33
N VAL A 165 10.13 12.35 0.57
CA VAL A 165 10.91 13.13 -0.41
C VAL A 165 12.40 12.88 -0.26
N ASP A 166 12.91 12.93 0.96
CA ASP A 166 14.35 12.93 1.20
C ASP A 166 14.89 11.50 1.39
N HIS A 167 14.21 10.67 2.18
CA HIS A 167 14.65 9.29 2.48
C HIS A 167 14.30 8.31 1.35
N PHE A 168 13.01 8.17 1.01
CA PHE A 168 12.56 7.22 0.00
C PHE A 168 12.62 7.74 -1.43
N ARG A 169 12.76 9.07 -1.62
CA ARG A 169 12.80 9.73 -2.94
C ARG A 169 11.66 9.32 -3.87
N TYR A 170 10.47 9.13 -3.30
CA TYR A 170 9.30 8.66 -4.07
C TYR A 170 8.78 9.72 -5.05
N CYS A 171 8.85 11.00 -4.67
CA CYS A 171 8.42 12.11 -5.51
C CYS A 171 9.17 13.41 -5.16
N SER A 172 8.98 14.44 -5.99
CA SER A 172 9.52 15.77 -5.72
C SER A 172 8.74 16.49 -4.61
N LYS A 173 9.37 17.48 -3.97
CA LYS A 173 8.73 18.32 -2.94
C LYS A 173 7.40 18.94 -3.43
N ALA A 174 7.35 19.44 -4.67
CA ALA A 174 6.12 20.03 -5.23
C ALA A 174 5.02 18.98 -5.42
N THR A 175 5.39 17.81 -5.94
CA THR A 175 4.45 16.70 -6.17
C THR A 175 3.89 16.16 -4.85
N PHE A 176 4.71 16.11 -3.79
CA PHE A 176 4.29 15.70 -2.46
C PHE A 176 3.16 16.58 -1.90
N TYR A 177 3.32 17.91 -1.94
CA TYR A 177 2.26 18.82 -1.47
C TYR A 177 0.99 18.74 -2.33
N ASN A 178 1.12 18.52 -3.63
CA ASN A 178 -0.05 18.30 -4.49
C ASN A 178 -0.82 17.03 -4.11
N TYR A 179 -0.12 15.92 -3.85
CA TYR A 179 -0.76 14.67 -3.41
C TYR A 179 -1.45 14.81 -2.06
N LEU A 180 -0.81 15.52 -1.13
CA LEU A 180 -1.40 15.86 0.16
C LEU A 180 -2.68 16.69 0.01
N LYS A 181 -2.68 17.72 -0.84
CA LYS A 181 -3.86 18.54 -1.12
C LYS A 181 -4.99 17.72 -1.77
N GLU A 182 -4.64 16.82 -2.67
CA GLU A 182 -5.62 15.91 -3.28
C GLU A 182 -6.22 14.95 -2.27
N LEU A 183 -5.43 14.37 -1.37
CA LEU A 183 -5.92 13.48 -0.31
C LEU A 183 -6.81 14.21 0.71
N GLU A 184 -6.55 15.49 0.95
CA GLU A 184 -7.42 16.36 1.76
C GLU A 184 -8.76 16.61 1.05
N LEU A 185 -8.74 16.92 -0.25
CA LEU A 185 -9.96 17.08 -1.07
C LEU A 185 -10.79 15.80 -1.16
N GLU A 186 -10.12 14.65 -1.30
CA GLU A 186 -10.73 13.32 -1.30
C GLU A 186 -11.21 12.89 0.11
N LYS A 187 -10.99 13.72 1.14
CA LYS A 187 -11.35 13.48 2.55
C LYS A 187 -10.70 12.23 3.14
N TYR A 188 -9.50 11.86 2.72
CA TYR A 188 -8.73 10.78 3.35
C TYR A 188 -7.88 11.26 4.54
N ILE A 189 -7.48 12.54 4.53
CA ILE A 189 -6.62 13.12 5.57
C ILE A 189 -7.21 14.42 6.14
N ARG A 190 -6.82 14.76 7.37
CA ARG A 190 -7.10 16.06 8.00
C ARG A 190 -5.82 16.67 8.57
N TYR A 191 -5.77 17.99 8.56
CA TYR A 191 -4.70 18.75 9.21
C TYR A 191 -5.16 19.25 10.57
N GLU A 192 -4.32 19.05 11.58
CA GLU A 192 -4.46 19.70 12.88
C GLU A 192 -3.20 20.50 13.16
N ARG A 193 -3.37 21.68 13.76
CA ARG A 193 -2.25 22.55 14.11
C ARG A 193 -2.15 22.64 15.62
N GLU A 194 -1.16 21.94 16.17
CA GLU A 194 -0.83 22.01 17.60
C GLU A 194 0.52 22.69 17.77
N ASN A 195 0.58 23.73 18.61
CA ASN A 195 1.83 24.32 19.11
C ASN A 195 2.91 24.54 18.02
N THR A 196 2.55 25.23 16.94
CA THR A 196 3.38 25.55 15.74
C THR A 196 3.71 24.39 14.79
N LYS A 197 3.37 23.15 15.13
CA LYS A 197 3.57 21.98 14.26
C LYS A 197 2.27 21.63 13.53
N ASN A 198 2.41 21.19 12.28
CA ASN A 198 1.29 20.71 11.48
C ASN A 198 1.30 19.19 11.51
N PHE A 199 0.23 18.60 12.05
CA PHE A 199 0.03 17.16 12.09
C PHE A 199 -0.98 16.74 11.02
N VAL A 200 -0.73 15.57 10.44
CA VAL A 200 -1.59 14.95 9.44
C VAL A 200 -2.18 13.69 10.04
N TYR A 201 -3.51 13.58 10.02
CA TYR A 201 -4.27 12.45 10.54
C TYR A 201 -5.13 11.81 9.44
N LEU A 202 -5.50 10.54 9.63
CA LEU A 202 -6.49 9.87 8.80
C LEU A 202 -7.90 10.34 9.19
N SER A 203 -8.70 10.72 8.20
CA SER A 203 -10.03 11.29 8.39
C SER A 203 -11.08 10.33 8.95
N HIS A 204 -10.88 9.02 8.76
CA HIS A 204 -11.80 7.96 9.18
C HIS A 204 -11.65 7.58 10.66
N ILE A 205 -10.52 7.96 11.27
CA ILE A 205 -10.28 7.76 12.68
C ILE A 205 -10.84 8.99 13.38
N LYS A 206 -12.12 8.92 13.77
CA LYS A 206 -12.63 9.85 14.76
C LYS A 206 -11.77 9.66 16.01
N LYS A 207 -10.95 10.64 16.36
CA LYS A 207 -10.56 10.83 17.77
C LYS A 207 -11.88 11.01 18.52
N GLU A 208 -12.36 9.95 19.18
CA GLU A 208 -13.23 10.14 20.33
C GLU A 208 -12.38 10.89 21.36
N ILE A 209 -12.70 12.18 21.51
CA ILE A 209 -12.18 13.05 22.57
C ILE A 209 -12.93 12.69 23.85
#